data_AF-A0A656JJI5-F1
#
_entry.id   AF-A0A656JJI5-F1
#
_cell.length_a   1.000
_cell.length_b   1.000
_cell.length_c   1.000
_cell.angle_alpha   90.00
_cell.angle_beta   90.00
_cell.angle_gamma   90.00
#
_symmetry.space_group_name_H-M   'P 1'
#
loop_
_entity.id
_entity.type
_entity.pdbx_description
1 polymer ?
#
loop_
_entity_poly.entity_id
_entity_poly.type
_entity_poly.pdbx_seq_one_letter_code
_entity_poly.pdbx_strand_id
1 'polypeptide(L)'
;YTTTQDLTLQPLALESVRLAYEPDGHSLLRLRFACGASTDWSQIDLSRLPLYLNADAPLAGALHQALTADEDRLWPKGDSAFSGYQLLLEYFSFREKFMFVTLCGLEQLDLNAGMPWFELDVVLREAWPHEFSVSSEHIRLHAVPVINLFPLEADPLNLAPLQTEYLLRPMRLQDGHTEIYSVDQVTSSKNAVRQNYVPFSSFRHKGGMLRDEAPERYFHTRLKRSAKGLHDTWLVLGGDGFDKDQLQGSESLSLRLTGTHGLLPRKALQSTVLDTVVQSTQTGVRVRNLCAPSLPCYPPNRDRFHWRVLSHLGSNFLPMLDSAEVLRGTLALYDWTGSELNRRRLEAI
;
A
#
# COMPACT_ATOMS: atom_id res chain seq x y z
N TYR A 1 -0.37 10.01 -7.57
CA TYR A 1 0.01 8.66 -7.15
C TYR A 1 1.49 8.62 -6.89
N THR A 2 1.92 7.91 -5.85
CA THR A 2 3.31 7.75 -5.43
C THR A 2 3.61 6.27 -5.24
N THR A 3 4.85 5.85 -5.56
CA THR A 3 5.29 4.46 -5.36
C THR A 3 5.37 4.15 -3.87
N THR A 4 4.97 2.94 -3.47
CA THR A 4 5.04 2.53 -2.06
C THR A 4 6.38 1.93 -1.65
N GLN A 5 7.27 1.73 -2.62
CA GLN A 5 8.62 1.19 -2.46
C GLN A 5 9.52 1.74 -3.56
N ASP A 6 10.82 1.71 -3.31
CA ASP A 6 11.83 2.00 -4.32
C ASP A 6 11.81 0.89 -5.39
N LEU A 7 11.99 1.29 -6.65
CA LEU A 7 12.04 0.39 -7.79
C LEU A 7 13.36 0.57 -8.52
N THR A 8 14.19 -0.48 -8.51
CA THR A 8 15.42 -0.51 -9.30
C THR A 8 15.08 -0.83 -10.76
N LEU A 9 15.26 0.15 -11.64
CA LEU A 9 15.05 -0.03 -13.07
C LEU A 9 16.30 -0.61 -13.71
N GLN A 10 16.26 -1.90 -14.03
CA GLN A 10 17.32 -2.58 -14.77
C GLN A 10 17.08 -2.43 -16.28
N PRO A 11 18.14 -2.31 -17.10
CA PRO A 11 18.06 -2.28 -18.57
C PRO A 11 17.80 -3.69 -19.15
N LEU A 12 16.79 -4.34 -18.61
CA LEU A 12 16.34 -5.70 -18.89
C LEU A 12 14.88 -5.67 -19.35
N ALA A 13 14.59 -6.40 -20.41
CA ALA A 13 13.23 -6.58 -20.94
C ALA A 13 12.88 -8.07 -21.07
N LEU A 14 11.63 -8.42 -20.78
CA LEU A 14 11.07 -9.74 -21.06
C LEU A 14 10.45 -9.71 -22.47
N GLU A 15 11.14 -10.30 -23.45
CA GLU A 15 10.72 -10.26 -24.85
C GLU A 15 9.57 -11.24 -25.13
N SER A 16 9.67 -12.46 -24.60
CA SER A 16 8.66 -13.49 -24.81
C SER A 16 8.51 -14.42 -23.62
N VAL A 17 7.27 -14.87 -23.44
CA VAL A 17 6.92 -15.97 -22.54
C VAL A 17 6.17 -16.99 -23.39
N ARG A 18 6.61 -18.25 -23.35
CA ARG A 18 5.99 -19.34 -24.13
C ARG A 18 5.83 -20.58 -23.27
N LEU A 19 4.74 -21.30 -23.48
CA LEU A 19 4.58 -22.64 -22.96
C LEU A 19 5.26 -23.62 -23.94
N ALA A 20 6.05 -24.53 -23.39
CA ALA A 20 6.65 -25.65 -24.10
C ALA A 20 6.49 -26.93 -23.28
N TYR A 21 6.93 -28.05 -23.84
CA TYR A 21 6.82 -29.36 -23.22
C TYR A 21 8.17 -30.07 -23.35
N GLU A 22 8.63 -30.67 -22.25
CA GLU A 22 9.79 -31.55 -22.26
C GLU A 22 9.42 -32.90 -22.92
N PRO A 23 10.41 -33.65 -23.44
CA PRO A 23 10.16 -34.95 -24.07
C PRO A 23 9.49 -35.99 -23.16
N ASP A 24 9.61 -35.82 -21.84
CA ASP A 24 9.00 -36.66 -20.80
C ASP A 24 7.58 -36.22 -20.41
N GLY A 25 7.06 -35.14 -21.01
CA GLY A 25 5.70 -34.64 -20.84
C GLY A 25 5.53 -33.55 -19.78
N HIS A 26 6.60 -33.13 -19.10
CA HIS A 26 6.53 -32.00 -18.18
C HIS A 26 6.27 -30.69 -18.94
N SER A 27 5.39 -29.84 -18.38
CA SER A 27 5.15 -28.50 -18.91
C SER A 27 6.31 -27.59 -18.52
N LEU A 28 6.75 -26.70 -19.41
CA LEU A 28 7.78 -25.70 -19.10
C LEU A 28 7.36 -24.31 -19.56
N LEU A 29 7.65 -23.30 -18.75
CA LEU A 29 7.53 -21.88 -19.12
C LEU A 29 8.89 -21.36 -19.56
N ARG A 30 9.02 -21.05 -20.85
CA ARG A 30 10.22 -20.45 -21.42
C ARG A 30 10.13 -18.93 -21.39
N LEU A 31 11.03 -18.31 -20.62
CA LEU A 31 11.14 -16.86 -20.43
C LEU A 31 12.38 -16.35 -21.16
N ARG A 32 12.20 -15.44 -22.12
CA ARG A 32 13.31 -14.84 -22.87
C ARG A 32 13.56 -13.41 -22.42
N PHE A 33 14.76 -13.16 -21.91
CA PHE A 33 15.19 -11.85 -21.45
C PHE A 33 16.22 -11.26 -22.39
N ALA A 34 16.11 -9.95 -22.67
CA ALA A 34 17.06 -9.20 -23.47
C ALA A 34 17.61 -8.00 -22.71
N CYS A 35 18.88 -7.70 -22.94
CA CYS A 35 19.57 -6.55 -22.39
C CYS A 35 19.55 -5.38 -23.40
N GLY A 36 19.59 -4.14 -22.90
CA GLY A 36 19.80 -2.96 -23.74
C GLY A 36 21.10 -3.07 -24.55
N ALA A 37 21.09 -2.61 -25.81
CA ALA A 37 22.19 -2.79 -26.76
C ALA A 37 23.56 -2.24 -26.31
N SER A 38 23.59 -1.35 -25.31
CA SER A 38 24.81 -0.74 -24.76
C SER A 38 25.12 -1.16 -23.32
N THR A 39 24.38 -2.12 -22.77
CA THR A 39 24.57 -2.57 -21.38
C THR A 39 25.18 -3.96 -21.33
N ASP A 40 26.19 -4.11 -20.47
CA ASP A 40 26.78 -5.39 -20.15
C ASP A 40 26.01 -6.09 -19.02
N TRP A 41 25.84 -7.41 -19.14
CA TRP A 41 25.19 -8.25 -18.13
C TRP A 41 25.88 -8.17 -16.78
N SER A 42 27.20 -7.93 -16.76
CA SER A 42 27.99 -7.73 -15.53
C SER A 42 27.54 -6.54 -14.68
N GLN A 43 26.78 -5.61 -15.25
CA GLN A 43 26.26 -4.41 -14.57
C GLN A 43 24.82 -4.59 -14.06
N ILE A 44 24.19 -5.72 -14.37
CA ILE A 44 22.79 -6.00 -13.99
C ILE A 44 22.79 -6.94 -12.80
N ASP A 45 22.19 -6.48 -11.69
CA ASP A 45 21.99 -7.33 -10.52
C ASP A 45 20.85 -8.33 -10.76
N LEU A 46 21.20 -9.54 -11.16
CA LEU A 46 20.24 -10.63 -11.38
C LEU A 46 19.96 -11.45 -10.09
N SER A 47 20.47 -11.03 -8.93
CA SER A 47 20.31 -11.83 -7.69
C SER A 47 18.85 -12.03 -7.29
N ARG A 48 18.03 -11.00 -7.49
CA ARG A 48 16.60 -10.98 -7.16
C ARG A 48 15.85 -10.21 -8.22
N LEU A 49 15.26 -10.93 -9.17
CA LEU A 49 14.51 -10.34 -10.27
C LEU A 49 13.00 -10.41 -10.00
N PRO A 50 12.35 -9.31 -9.56
CA PRO A 50 10.92 -9.29 -9.32
C PRO A 50 10.12 -9.29 -10.63
N LEU A 51 9.17 -10.21 -10.72
CA LEU A 51 8.21 -10.33 -11.80
C LEU A 51 6.81 -10.08 -11.27
N TYR A 52 6.05 -9.22 -11.95
CA TYR A 52 4.63 -9.04 -11.67
C TYR A 52 3.78 -9.86 -12.63
N LEU A 53 2.85 -10.64 -12.09
CA LEU A 53 1.93 -11.50 -12.83
C LEU A 53 0.69 -10.67 -13.23
N ASN A 54 0.76 -10.11 -14.43
CA ASN A 54 -0.21 -9.19 -14.99
C ASN A 54 -1.30 -9.90 -15.81
N ALA A 55 -2.14 -10.69 -15.14
CA ALA A 55 -3.23 -11.43 -15.78
C ALA A 55 -4.53 -11.34 -14.98
N ASP A 56 -5.62 -11.89 -15.52
CA ASP A 56 -6.85 -12.06 -14.76
C ASP A 56 -6.65 -13.04 -13.58
N ALA A 57 -7.59 -13.05 -12.63
CA ALA A 57 -7.39 -13.79 -11.38
C ALA A 57 -7.12 -15.30 -11.56
N PRO A 58 -7.80 -16.03 -12.47
CA PRO A 58 -7.50 -17.44 -12.72
C PRO A 58 -6.09 -17.65 -13.28
N LEU A 59 -5.70 -16.91 -14.33
CA LEU A 59 -4.40 -17.08 -14.97
C LEU A 59 -3.25 -16.61 -14.06
N ALA A 60 -3.41 -15.47 -13.37
CA ALA A 60 -2.43 -14.98 -12.41
C ALA A 60 -2.24 -15.98 -11.26
N GLY A 61 -3.32 -16.62 -10.79
CA GLY A 61 -3.26 -17.69 -9.80
C GLY A 61 -2.50 -18.93 -10.29
N ALA A 62 -2.78 -19.38 -11.52
CA ALA A 62 -2.06 -20.51 -12.13
C ALA A 62 -0.57 -20.20 -12.35
N LEU A 63 -0.23 -18.99 -12.84
CA LEU A 63 1.15 -18.52 -12.96
C LEU A 63 1.84 -18.46 -11.60
N HIS A 64 1.16 -17.95 -10.58
CA HIS A 64 1.71 -17.87 -9.24
C HIS A 64 2.02 -19.28 -8.71
N GLN A 65 1.06 -20.20 -8.78
CA GLN A 65 1.26 -21.59 -8.34
C GLN A 65 2.39 -22.28 -9.11
N ALA A 66 2.49 -22.05 -10.42
CA ALA A 66 3.53 -22.63 -11.27
C ALA A 66 4.93 -22.08 -10.96
N LEU A 67 5.04 -20.82 -10.53
CA LEU A 67 6.31 -20.12 -10.30
C LEU A 67 6.74 -20.11 -8.82
N THR A 68 5.96 -20.69 -7.91
CA THR A 68 6.30 -20.81 -6.48
C THR A 68 6.32 -22.26 -6.01
N ALA A 69 7.16 -22.56 -5.03
CA ALA A 69 7.21 -23.82 -4.31
C ALA A 69 6.37 -23.82 -3.03
N ASP A 70 6.00 -25.00 -2.55
CA ASP A 70 5.24 -25.17 -1.31
C ASP A 70 5.98 -24.63 -0.08
N GLU A 71 7.32 -24.61 -0.14
CA GLU A 71 8.18 -24.05 0.90
C GLU A 71 8.36 -22.52 0.79
N ASP A 72 7.94 -21.93 -0.35
CA ASP A 72 8.03 -20.49 -0.53
C ASP A 72 7.00 -19.78 0.33
N ARG A 73 7.44 -18.70 0.97
CA ARG A 73 6.52 -17.84 1.71
C ARG A 73 5.69 -17.03 0.73
N LEU A 74 4.40 -17.37 0.63
CA LEU A 74 3.42 -16.61 -0.17
C LEU A 74 3.33 -15.14 0.27
N TRP A 75 3.51 -14.86 1.57
CA TRP A 75 3.44 -13.50 2.12
C TRP A 75 4.66 -13.17 2.96
N PRO A 76 5.11 -11.90 2.94
CA PRO A 76 6.21 -11.46 3.79
C PRO A 76 5.84 -11.68 5.26
N LYS A 77 6.77 -12.26 6.02
CA LYS A 77 6.64 -12.31 7.49
C LYS A 77 6.83 -10.89 7.98
N GLY A 78 5.78 -10.27 8.51
CA GLY A 78 5.93 -8.91 9.01
C GLY A 78 6.69 -8.85 10.32
N ASP A 79 7.22 -7.66 10.61
CA ASP A 79 8.16 -7.42 11.71
C ASP A 79 7.48 -7.33 13.09
N SER A 80 6.15 -7.38 13.13
CA SER A 80 5.37 -7.27 14.38
C SER A 80 4.28 -8.34 14.46
N ALA A 81 3.86 -8.68 15.68
CA ALA A 81 2.75 -9.60 15.91
C ALA A 81 1.43 -9.18 15.24
N PHE A 82 1.29 -7.89 14.89
CA PHE A 82 0.09 -7.33 14.26
C PHE A 82 0.13 -7.32 12.72
N SER A 83 1.25 -7.67 12.10
CA SER A 83 1.39 -7.63 10.64
C SER A 83 0.44 -8.59 9.92
N GLY A 84 0.04 -9.69 10.56
CA GLY A 84 -0.94 -10.63 10.02
C GLY A 84 -2.29 -9.97 9.72
N TYR A 85 -2.71 -9.01 10.54
CA TYR A 85 -3.97 -8.28 10.31
C TYR A 85 -3.89 -7.33 9.13
N GLN A 86 -2.71 -6.74 8.89
CA GLN A 86 -2.48 -5.92 7.70
C GLN A 86 -2.54 -6.76 6.42
N LEU A 87 -1.96 -7.97 6.43
CA LEU A 87 -2.05 -8.89 5.29
C LEU A 87 -3.50 -9.26 4.95
N LEU A 88 -4.34 -9.47 5.97
CA LEU A 88 -5.77 -9.71 5.76
C LEU A 88 -6.46 -8.51 5.10
N LEU A 89 -6.23 -7.29 5.59
CA LEU A 89 -6.78 -6.08 4.96
C LEU A 89 -6.32 -5.95 3.50
N GLU A 90 -5.03 -6.14 3.24
CA GLU A 90 -4.46 -6.03 1.90
C GLU A 90 -5.03 -7.12 0.97
N TYR A 91 -5.20 -8.35 1.46
CA TYR A 91 -5.77 -9.45 0.66
C TYR A 91 -7.19 -9.18 0.18
N PHE A 92 -8.02 -8.56 1.04
CA PHE A 92 -9.39 -8.21 0.68
C PHE A 92 -9.50 -6.90 -0.11
N SER A 93 -8.58 -5.94 0.08
CA SER A 93 -8.66 -4.61 -0.53
C SER A 93 -7.85 -4.42 -1.81
N PHE A 94 -6.66 -5.02 -1.92
CA PHE A 94 -5.75 -4.85 -3.05
C PHE A 94 -4.86 -6.09 -3.25
N ARG A 95 -5.48 -7.13 -3.81
CA ARG A 95 -4.86 -8.45 -3.97
C ARG A 95 -3.70 -8.46 -4.94
N GLU A 96 -3.75 -7.59 -5.94
CA GLU A 96 -2.74 -7.44 -6.98
C GLU A 96 -1.34 -7.23 -6.37
N LYS A 97 -1.25 -6.63 -5.18
CA LYS A 97 0.00 -6.52 -4.41
C LYS A 97 0.70 -7.87 -4.17
N PHE A 98 -0.04 -8.98 -4.12
CA PHE A 98 0.48 -10.32 -3.90
C PHE A 98 0.82 -11.08 -5.19
N MET A 99 0.61 -10.47 -6.36
CA MET A 99 0.91 -11.09 -7.65
C MET A 99 2.35 -10.79 -8.10
N PHE A 100 3.28 -10.76 -7.15
CA PHE A 100 4.71 -10.61 -7.40
C PHE A 100 5.44 -11.90 -7.03
N VAL A 101 6.25 -12.40 -7.95
CA VAL A 101 7.18 -13.51 -7.72
C VAL A 101 8.59 -13.03 -7.97
N THR A 102 9.57 -13.50 -7.20
CA THR A 102 10.97 -13.09 -7.38
C THR A 102 11.76 -14.29 -7.86
N LEU A 103 12.37 -14.18 -9.04
CA LEU A 103 13.37 -15.15 -9.48
C LEU A 103 14.67 -14.87 -8.73
N CYS A 104 15.20 -15.88 -8.06
CA CYS A 104 16.45 -15.82 -7.31
C CYS A 104 17.48 -16.77 -7.93
N GLY A 105 18.76 -16.53 -7.70
CA GLY A 105 19.83 -17.43 -8.14
C GLY A 105 20.31 -17.20 -9.58
N LEU A 106 19.79 -16.18 -10.28
CA LEU A 106 20.21 -15.87 -11.64
C LEU A 106 21.59 -15.18 -11.70
N GLU A 107 22.13 -14.74 -10.56
CA GLU A 107 23.52 -14.26 -10.43
C GLU A 107 24.58 -15.33 -10.71
N GLN A 108 24.17 -16.62 -10.71
CA GLN A 108 25.04 -17.75 -11.00
C GLN A 108 25.17 -18.03 -12.50
N LEU A 109 24.40 -17.34 -13.35
CA LEU A 109 24.45 -17.51 -14.80
C LEU A 109 25.72 -16.88 -15.36
N ASP A 110 26.49 -17.66 -16.13
CA ASP A 110 27.65 -17.16 -16.87
C ASP A 110 27.19 -16.49 -18.18
N LEU A 111 26.76 -15.23 -18.07
CA LEU A 111 26.29 -14.43 -19.19
C LEU A 111 27.46 -13.67 -19.81
N ASN A 112 27.91 -14.14 -20.98
CA ASN A 112 28.99 -13.50 -21.73
C ASN A 112 28.63 -12.06 -22.16
N ALA A 113 29.62 -11.17 -22.11
CA ALA A 113 29.50 -9.81 -22.64
C ALA A 113 29.11 -9.85 -24.13
N GLY A 114 28.10 -9.05 -24.49
CA GLY A 114 27.59 -8.96 -25.87
C GLY A 114 26.53 -10.00 -26.24
N MET A 115 26.14 -10.90 -25.33
CA MET A 115 24.97 -11.76 -25.54
C MET A 115 23.70 -10.89 -25.60
N PRO A 116 22.92 -10.88 -26.70
CA PRO A 116 21.77 -9.99 -26.83
C PRO A 116 20.58 -10.40 -25.94
N TRP A 117 20.47 -11.69 -25.64
CA TRP A 117 19.38 -12.28 -24.88
C TRP A 117 19.78 -13.62 -24.26
N PHE A 118 19.09 -14.04 -23.21
CA PHE A 118 19.13 -15.41 -22.69
C PHE A 118 17.71 -15.96 -22.50
N GLU A 119 17.59 -17.29 -22.46
CA GLU A 119 16.33 -17.98 -22.18
C GLU A 119 16.43 -18.77 -20.88
N LEU A 120 15.38 -18.69 -20.06
CA LEU A 120 15.21 -19.46 -18.85
C LEU A 120 14.02 -20.39 -19.01
N ASP A 121 14.28 -21.70 -18.92
CA ASP A 121 13.23 -22.72 -18.90
C ASP A 121 12.85 -23.03 -17.46
N VAL A 122 11.62 -22.66 -17.09
CA VAL A 122 11.04 -22.99 -15.79
C VAL A 122 10.23 -24.27 -15.95
N VAL A 123 10.81 -25.39 -15.53
CA VAL A 123 10.15 -26.71 -15.55
C VAL A 123 9.10 -26.76 -14.45
N LEU A 124 7.86 -27.09 -14.80
CA LEU A 124 6.73 -27.09 -13.89
C LEU A 124 6.54 -28.47 -13.26
N ARG A 125 6.19 -28.48 -11.96
CA ARG A 125 5.84 -29.71 -11.23
C ARG A 125 4.53 -30.33 -11.72
N GLU A 126 3.56 -29.48 -12.03
CA GLU A 126 2.23 -29.89 -12.48
C GLU A 126 2.04 -29.57 -13.97
N ALA A 127 1.12 -30.29 -14.62
CA ALA A 127 0.75 -29.99 -16.00
C ALA A 127 0.08 -28.61 -16.09
N TRP A 128 0.46 -27.83 -17.10
CA TRP A 128 -0.16 -26.53 -17.33
C TRP A 128 -1.61 -26.69 -17.81
N PRO A 129 -2.60 -25.99 -17.21
CA PRO A 129 -3.99 -26.10 -17.63
C PRO A 129 -4.19 -25.62 -19.08
N HIS A 130 -4.81 -26.46 -19.92
CA HIS A 130 -4.94 -26.21 -21.36
C HIS A 130 -5.85 -25.03 -21.71
N GLU A 131 -6.74 -24.62 -20.81
CA GLU A 131 -7.61 -23.46 -20.96
C GLU A 131 -6.86 -22.12 -20.95
N PHE A 132 -5.62 -22.11 -20.46
CA PHE A 132 -4.84 -20.89 -20.28
C PHE A 132 -3.76 -20.72 -21.35
N SER A 133 -3.74 -19.54 -21.96
CA SER A 133 -2.65 -19.10 -22.85
C SER A 133 -1.77 -18.05 -22.15
N VAL A 134 -0.46 -18.19 -22.28
CA VAL A 134 0.52 -17.29 -21.66
C VAL A 134 1.25 -16.49 -22.74
N SER A 135 1.54 -15.22 -22.46
CA SER A 135 2.31 -14.32 -23.33
C SER A 135 3.19 -13.42 -22.45
N SER A 136 4.10 -12.65 -23.08
CA SER A 136 4.90 -11.62 -22.39
C SER A 136 4.06 -10.46 -21.84
N GLU A 137 2.75 -10.44 -22.08
CA GLU A 137 1.87 -9.45 -21.46
C GLU A 137 1.46 -9.79 -20.03
N HIS A 138 1.50 -11.09 -19.71
CA HIS A 138 1.09 -11.66 -18.42
C HIS A 138 2.19 -11.66 -17.37
N ILE A 139 3.43 -11.35 -17.76
CA ILE A 139 4.56 -11.22 -16.84
C ILE A 139 5.25 -9.90 -17.15
N ARG A 140 5.38 -9.02 -16.14
CA ARG A 140 5.95 -7.68 -16.32
C ARG A 140 7.11 -7.46 -15.35
N LEU A 141 8.21 -6.94 -15.89
CA LEU A 141 9.28 -6.32 -15.12
C LEU A 141 8.89 -4.88 -14.74
N HIS A 142 9.62 -4.31 -13.78
CA HIS A 142 9.53 -2.89 -13.44
C HIS A 142 8.11 -2.43 -13.03
N ALA A 143 7.35 -3.32 -12.39
CA ALA A 143 6.03 -3.02 -11.85
C ALA A 143 6.14 -2.67 -10.37
N VAL A 144 5.34 -1.72 -9.92
CA VAL A 144 5.31 -1.27 -8.52
C VAL A 144 3.90 -0.83 -8.16
N PRO A 145 3.37 -1.22 -6.99
CA PRO A 145 2.12 -0.68 -6.50
C PRO A 145 2.27 0.81 -6.16
N VAL A 146 1.25 1.58 -6.51
CA VAL A 146 1.20 3.03 -6.26
C VAL A 146 -0.04 3.39 -5.46
N ILE A 147 0.07 4.42 -4.62
CA ILE A 147 -1.04 4.90 -3.79
C ILE A 147 -1.36 6.36 -4.10
N ASN A 148 -2.62 6.76 -3.95
CA ASN A 148 -3.05 8.14 -4.15
C ASN A 148 -2.84 8.98 -2.89
N LEU A 149 -1.58 9.18 -2.50
CA LEU A 149 -1.19 10.07 -1.42
C LEU A 149 -0.22 11.12 -1.94
N PHE A 150 -0.35 12.35 -1.43
CA PHE A 150 0.51 13.46 -1.80
C PHE A 150 0.69 14.43 -0.63
N PRO A 151 1.82 15.13 -0.55
CA PRO A 151 2.03 16.13 0.50
C PRO A 151 1.05 17.30 0.35
N LEU A 152 0.56 17.77 1.48
CA LEU A 152 -0.32 18.92 1.63
C LEU A 152 0.19 19.83 2.74
N GLU A 153 -0.15 21.11 2.64
CA GLU A 153 -0.02 22.06 3.73
C GLU A 153 -1.42 22.53 4.16
N ALA A 154 -1.58 22.88 5.42
CA ALA A 154 -2.82 23.49 5.92
C ALA A 154 -2.74 25.02 5.84
N ASP A 155 -3.90 25.68 5.74
CA ASP A 155 -3.95 27.12 6.03
C ASP A 155 -3.41 27.37 7.46
N PRO A 156 -2.55 28.39 7.68
CA PRO A 156 -2.05 28.71 9.01
C PRO A 156 -3.20 28.93 10.00
N LEU A 157 -3.13 28.26 11.15
CA LEU A 157 -4.15 28.38 12.19
C LEU A 157 -3.65 29.30 13.28
N ASN A 158 -4.45 30.28 13.67
CA ASN A 158 -4.15 31.09 14.84
C ASN A 158 -4.76 30.44 16.08
N LEU A 159 -3.99 30.36 17.16
CA LEU A 159 -4.52 29.88 18.44
C LEU A 159 -5.51 30.92 18.99
N ALA A 160 -6.73 30.46 19.29
CA ALA A 160 -7.77 31.28 19.89
C ALA A 160 -7.91 30.93 21.39
N PRO A 161 -8.17 31.91 22.27
CA PRO A 161 -8.43 31.63 23.68
C PRO A 161 -9.61 30.66 23.84
N LEU A 162 -9.50 29.71 24.77
CA LEU A 162 -10.55 28.72 25.10
C LEU A 162 -10.93 27.74 23.98
N GLN A 163 -10.22 27.74 22.85
CA GLN A 163 -10.42 26.80 21.76
C GLN A 163 -9.38 25.66 21.81
N THR A 164 -9.84 24.42 21.92
CA THR A 164 -8.99 23.22 21.99
C THR A 164 -9.06 22.35 20.74
N GLU A 165 -10.13 22.47 19.95
CA GLU A 165 -10.32 21.76 18.68
C GLU A 165 -10.32 22.75 17.50
N TYR A 166 -9.56 22.45 16.45
CA TYR A 166 -9.39 23.27 15.26
C TYR A 166 -9.74 22.47 14.01
N LEU A 167 -10.69 22.95 13.22
CA LEU A 167 -11.02 22.34 11.92
C LEU A 167 -9.88 22.61 10.94
N LEU A 168 -9.30 21.55 10.39
CA LEU A 168 -8.24 21.65 9.40
C LEU A 168 -8.81 21.88 8.00
N ARG A 169 -8.13 22.73 7.24
CA ARG A 169 -8.43 22.98 5.83
C ARG A 169 -7.12 22.90 5.02
N PRO A 170 -7.08 22.10 3.95
CA PRO A 170 -5.96 22.11 3.02
C PRO A 170 -5.79 23.51 2.41
N MET A 171 -4.56 23.98 2.34
CA MET A 171 -4.24 25.28 1.78
C MET A 171 -4.54 25.30 0.28
N ARG A 172 -5.31 26.30 -0.17
CA ARG A 172 -5.51 26.66 -1.61
C ARG A 172 -6.00 25.52 -2.53
N LEU A 173 -6.67 24.49 -2.03
CA LEU A 173 -7.39 23.51 -2.87
C LEU A 173 -8.91 23.68 -2.72
N GLN A 174 -9.53 24.33 -3.71
CA GLN A 174 -11.00 24.37 -3.86
C GLN A 174 -11.46 23.40 -4.96
N ASP A 175 -10.93 22.18 -4.96
CA ASP A 175 -11.34 21.14 -5.91
C ASP A 175 -12.58 20.35 -5.44
N GLY A 176 -12.94 20.43 -4.14
CA GLY A 176 -14.04 19.68 -3.54
C GLY A 176 -13.80 18.17 -3.44
N HIS A 177 -12.57 17.74 -3.68
CA HIS A 177 -12.18 16.33 -3.81
C HIS A 177 -11.01 15.96 -2.91
N THR A 178 -10.21 16.94 -2.52
CA THR A 178 -9.09 16.72 -1.61
C THR A 178 -9.58 16.45 -0.19
N GLU A 179 -9.14 15.31 0.36
CA GLU A 179 -9.36 14.87 1.73
C GLU A 179 -8.00 14.81 2.46
N ILE A 180 -7.98 15.16 3.74
CA ILE A 180 -6.80 15.00 4.59
C ILE A 180 -6.74 13.53 5.01
N TYR A 181 -5.64 12.86 4.67
CA TYR A 181 -5.37 11.48 5.07
C TYR A 181 -4.73 11.42 6.47
N SER A 182 -3.71 12.24 6.71
CA SER A 182 -3.02 12.32 8.01
C SER A 182 -2.49 13.72 8.29
N VAL A 183 -2.30 14.00 9.58
CA VAL A 183 -1.53 15.15 10.08
C VAL A 183 -0.17 14.61 10.49
N ASP A 184 0.86 14.98 9.73
CA ASP A 184 2.19 14.38 9.87
C ASP A 184 3.04 15.17 10.87
N GLN A 185 2.89 16.50 10.88
CA GLN A 185 3.61 17.38 11.79
C GLN A 185 2.77 18.61 12.15
N VAL A 186 2.85 19.04 13.40
CA VAL A 186 2.28 20.29 13.90
C VAL A 186 3.37 21.09 14.59
N THR A 187 3.55 22.34 14.17
CA THR A 187 4.57 23.25 14.69
C THR A 187 3.93 24.59 15.04
N SER A 188 4.09 25.07 16.28
CA SER A 188 3.81 26.46 16.64
C SER A 188 5.01 27.34 16.32
N SER A 189 4.72 28.59 15.94
CA SER A 189 5.72 29.61 15.66
C SER A 189 5.36 30.90 16.36
N LYS A 190 6.30 31.43 17.15
CA LYS A 190 6.21 32.72 17.84
C LYS A 190 7.55 33.44 17.79
N ASN A 191 7.57 34.71 17.35
CA ASN A 191 8.79 35.52 17.29
C ASN A 191 10.00 34.78 16.66
N ALA A 192 9.74 34.04 15.57
CA ALA A 192 10.69 33.15 14.87
C ALA A 192 11.19 31.91 15.64
N VAL A 193 10.75 31.69 16.88
CA VAL A 193 10.98 30.44 17.61
C VAL A 193 9.91 29.42 17.20
N ARG A 194 10.35 28.24 16.76
CA ARG A 194 9.47 27.13 16.37
C ARG A 194 9.48 26.03 17.42
N GLN A 195 8.31 25.53 17.76
CA GLN A 195 8.14 24.44 18.72
C GLN A 195 7.26 23.35 18.10
N ASN A 196 7.67 22.10 18.23
CA ASN A 196 6.95 20.97 17.66
C ASN A 196 6.01 20.36 18.68
N TYR A 197 4.85 19.92 18.21
CA TYR A 197 3.93 19.09 18.99
C TYR A 197 4.23 17.61 18.73
N VAL A 198 4.06 16.80 19.77
CA VAL A 198 4.26 15.36 19.72
C VAL A 198 2.91 14.65 19.49
N PRO A 199 2.79 13.68 18.56
CA PRO A 199 1.54 12.93 18.38
C PRO A 199 1.18 12.16 19.66
N PHE A 200 -0.07 12.27 20.11
CA PHE A 200 -0.57 11.64 21.35
C PHE A 200 -0.36 10.12 21.41
N SER A 201 -0.44 9.45 20.25
CA SER A 201 -0.20 8.00 20.14
C SER A 201 1.22 7.60 20.58
N SER A 202 2.23 8.43 20.30
CA SER A 202 3.65 8.09 20.53
C SER A 202 4.02 7.78 21.99
N PHE A 203 3.32 8.35 22.96
CA PHE A 203 3.59 8.14 24.38
C PHE A 203 2.49 7.35 25.11
N ARG A 204 1.27 7.29 24.57
CA ARG A 204 0.19 6.49 25.17
C ARG A 204 0.42 4.97 25.06
N HIS A 205 1.06 4.51 23.98
CA HIS A 205 1.31 3.08 23.77
C HIS A 205 2.38 2.48 24.69
N LYS A 206 3.07 3.29 25.50
CA LYS A 206 4.02 2.85 26.54
C LYS A 206 3.35 2.53 27.88
N GLY A 207 2.07 2.15 27.88
CA GLY A 207 1.46 1.36 28.95
C GLY A 207 1.39 1.98 30.35
N GLY A 208 1.58 3.29 30.53
CA GLY A 208 1.40 3.92 31.85
C GLY A 208 2.30 5.10 32.16
N MET A 209 2.48 6.05 31.23
CA MET A 209 3.13 7.30 31.62
C MET A 209 2.22 8.08 32.59
N LEU A 210 2.71 8.29 33.81
CA LEU A 210 2.15 9.21 34.79
C LEU A 210 1.99 10.60 34.15
N ARG A 211 1.06 11.38 34.68
CA ARG A 211 0.73 12.74 34.21
C ARG A 211 1.96 13.66 34.03
N ASP A 212 3.06 13.34 34.71
CA ASP A 212 4.32 14.09 34.74
C ASP A 212 5.32 13.77 33.60
N GLU A 213 5.08 12.71 32.81
CA GLU A 213 5.95 12.34 31.65
C GLU A 213 5.34 12.73 30.29
N ALA A 214 4.12 13.28 30.29
CA ALA A 214 3.50 13.75 29.07
C ALA A 214 4.31 14.92 28.48
N PRO A 215 4.58 14.93 27.16
CA PRO A 215 5.22 16.08 26.52
C PRO A 215 4.44 17.37 26.79
N GLU A 216 5.14 18.50 26.95
CA GLU A 216 4.50 19.80 27.17
C GLU A 216 3.53 20.19 26.04
N ARG A 217 3.74 19.67 24.83
CA ARG A 217 2.91 19.93 23.65
C ARG A 217 2.62 18.63 22.91
N TYR A 218 1.36 18.27 22.83
CA TYR A 218 0.92 17.13 22.05
C TYR A 218 -0.35 17.40 21.27
N PHE A 219 -0.59 16.57 20.26
CA PHE A 219 -1.78 16.65 19.45
C PHE A 219 -2.39 15.28 19.14
N HIS A 220 -3.69 15.25 18.92
CA HIS A 220 -4.35 14.12 18.26
C HIS A 220 -5.36 14.65 17.25
N THR A 221 -5.76 13.78 16.34
CA THR A 221 -6.75 14.11 15.32
C THR A 221 -8.06 13.39 15.58
N ARG A 222 -9.17 14.01 15.17
CA ARG A 222 -10.50 13.40 15.18
C ARG A 222 -11.11 13.56 13.79
N LEU A 223 -11.64 12.46 13.26
CA LEU A 223 -12.43 12.47 12.03
C LEU A 223 -13.91 12.60 12.39
N LYS A 224 -14.60 13.58 11.82
CA LYS A 224 -16.06 13.74 11.94
C LYS A 224 -16.65 13.71 10.53
N ARG A 225 -17.77 13.01 10.33
CA ARG A 225 -18.48 13.05 9.04
C ARG A 225 -19.09 14.43 8.85
N SER A 226 -18.79 15.03 7.71
CA SER A 226 -19.37 16.30 7.29
C SER A 226 -20.74 16.08 6.64
N ALA A 227 -21.57 17.13 6.60
CA ALA A 227 -22.88 17.10 5.94
C ALA A 227 -22.79 16.79 4.43
N LYS A 228 -21.63 17.04 3.80
CA LYS A 228 -21.36 16.75 2.38
C LYS A 228 -20.96 15.28 2.11
N GLY A 229 -20.90 14.44 3.16
CA GLY A 229 -20.47 13.04 3.05
C GLY A 229 -18.95 12.82 3.07
N LEU A 230 -18.16 13.90 3.05
CA LEU A 230 -16.71 13.89 3.26
C LEU A 230 -16.35 13.82 4.75
N HIS A 231 -15.08 13.59 5.06
CA HIS A 231 -14.59 13.58 6.44
C HIS A 231 -13.90 14.92 6.77
N ASP A 232 -14.39 15.58 7.81
CA ASP A 232 -13.73 16.75 8.40
C ASP A 232 -12.68 16.28 9.40
N THR A 233 -11.45 16.76 9.22
CA THR A 233 -10.35 16.48 10.15
C THR A 233 -10.22 17.60 11.16
N TRP A 234 -10.35 17.25 12.44
CA TRP A 234 -10.19 18.16 13.56
C TRP A 234 -8.86 17.87 14.24
N LEU A 235 -8.05 18.91 14.43
CA LEU A 235 -6.87 18.88 15.26
C LEU A 235 -7.27 19.22 16.69
N VAL A 236 -6.83 18.41 17.64
CA VAL A 236 -6.99 18.67 19.07
C VAL A 236 -5.62 18.81 19.68
N LEU A 237 -5.42 19.89 20.42
CA LEU A 237 -4.16 20.23 21.07
C LEU A 237 -4.26 20.07 22.58
N GLY A 238 -3.14 19.76 23.23
CA GLY A 238 -3.07 19.66 24.68
C GLY A 238 -1.65 19.70 25.22
N GLY A 239 -1.57 19.79 26.55
CA GLY A 239 -0.33 19.89 27.33
C GLY A 239 -0.09 21.31 27.86
N ASP A 240 0.66 21.41 28.96
CA ASP A 240 0.90 22.68 29.67
C ASP A 240 1.61 23.73 28.80
N GLY A 241 2.38 23.30 27.81
CA GLY A 241 2.99 24.16 26.80
C GLY A 241 1.93 24.81 25.91
N PHE A 242 0.93 24.04 25.45
CA PHE A 242 -0.19 24.58 24.68
C PHE A 242 -1.03 25.58 25.49
N ASP A 243 -1.28 25.30 26.78
CA ASP A 243 -2.03 26.22 27.64
C ASP A 243 -1.32 27.58 27.77
N LYS A 244 0.01 27.57 27.88
CA LYS A 244 0.85 28.79 27.87
C LYS A 244 0.76 29.50 26.51
N ASP A 245 0.89 28.76 25.41
CA ASP A 245 0.83 29.29 24.04
C ASP A 245 -0.52 29.98 23.78
N GLN A 246 -1.62 29.37 24.23
CA GLN A 246 -2.98 29.90 24.13
C GLN A 246 -3.17 31.19 24.95
N LEU A 247 -2.64 31.24 26.17
CA LEU A 247 -2.74 32.41 27.05
C LEU A 247 -1.93 33.60 26.53
N GLN A 248 -0.78 33.36 25.91
CA GLN A 248 0.10 34.43 25.47
C GLN A 248 -0.38 35.11 24.17
N GLY A 249 -1.20 34.42 23.36
CA GLY A 249 -1.72 34.93 22.10
C GLY A 249 -0.64 35.17 21.03
N SER A 250 -1.09 35.34 19.77
CA SER A 250 -0.24 35.63 18.59
C SER A 250 0.61 34.47 18.06
N GLU A 251 0.30 33.23 18.43
CA GLU A 251 0.97 32.06 17.85
C GLU A 251 0.21 31.54 16.63
N SER A 252 0.97 31.28 15.56
CA SER A 252 0.47 30.62 14.36
C SER A 252 0.96 29.17 14.33
N LEU A 253 0.06 28.25 14.01
CA LEU A 253 0.38 26.86 13.74
C LEU A 253 0.62 26.66 12.25
N SER A 254 1.69 25.95 11.94
CA SER A 254 1.97 25.39 10.61
C SER A 254 1.87 23.87 10.69
N LEU A 255 1.23 23.27 9.69
CA LEU A 255 0.98 21.84 9.64
C LEU A 255 1.47 21.27 8.32
N ARG A 256 2.14 20.11 8.41
CA ARG A 256 2.38 19.23 7.27
C ARG A 256 1.35 18.12 7.29
N LEU A 257 0.69 17.94 6.16
CA LEU A 257 -0.40 17.00 5.99
C LEU A 257 -0.07 16.06 4.84
N THR A 258 -0.70 14.89 4.86
CA THR A 258 -0.80 14.04 3.67
C THR A 258 -2.24 14.06 3.20
N GLY A 259 -2.43 14.27 1.90
CA GLY A 259 -3.71 14.34 1.23
C GLY A 259 -4.02 13.15 0.35
N THR A 260 -5.29 12.99 0.02
CA THR A 260 -5.79 12.10 -1.02
C THR A 260 -6.93 12.77 -1.79
N HIS A 261 -7.29 12.26 -2.97
CA HIS A 261 -8.38 12.83 -3.78
C HIS A 261 -9.76 12.19 -3.52
N GLY A 262 -9.91 11.49 -2.39
CA GLY A 262 -11.17 10.86 -1.99
C GLY A 262 -11.80 10.04 -3.11
N LEU A 263 -13.08 10.31 -3.41
CA LEU A 263 -13.84 9.62 -4.47
C LEU A 263 -13.56 10.11 -5.90
N LEU A 264 -12.75 11.17 -6.11
CA LEU A 264 -12.51 11.73 -7.45
C LEU A 264 -11.99 10.72 -8.46
N PRO A 265 -11.03 9.82 -8.13
CA PRO A 265 -10.55 8.85 -9.10
C PRO A 265 -11.73 8.19 -9.82
N ARG A 266 -12.75 7.69 -9.11
CA ARG A 266 -13.92 7.03 -9.74
C ARG A 266 -14.65 7.89 -10.79
N LYS A 267 -14.76 9.21 -10.62
CA LYS A 267 -15.44 10.09 -11.59
C LYS A 267 -14.65 10.28 -12.89
N ALA A 268 -13.33 10.12 -12.85
CA ALA A 268 -12.44 10.22 -14.01
C ALA A 268 -12.01 8.84 -14.59
N LEU A 269 -12.19 7.75 -13.83
CA LEU A 269 -11.48 6.48 -13.99
C LEU A 269 -11.97 5.49 -15.07
N GLN A 270 -13.02 5.77 -15.85
CA GLN A 270 -13.31 4.90 -17.00
C GLN A 270 -12.28 5.06 -18.14
N SER A 271 -11.47 6.13 -18.13
CA SER A 271 -10.47 6.42 -19.17
C SER A 271 -9.18 7.07 -18.65
N THR A 272 -8.93 7.11 -17.34
CA THR A 272 -7.69 7.74 -16.82
C THR A 272 -6.49 6.86 -17.12
N VAL A 273 -5.66 7.32 -18.06
CA VAL A 273 -4.35 6.74 -18.32
C VAL A 273 -3.34 7.39 -17.37
N LEU A 274 -2.75 6.60 -16.49
CA LEU A 274 -1.55 7.02 -15.75
C LEU A 274 -0.33 6.70 -16.62
N ASP A 275 0.05 7.63 -17.50
CA ASP A 275 1.18 7.45 -18.44
C ASP A 275 2.34 8.44 -18.26
N THR A 276 2.10 9.50 -17.51
CA THR A 276 3.04 10.62 -17.39
C THR A 276 3.79 10.57 -16.06
N VAL A 277 5.12 10.64 -16.14
CA VAL A 277 5.99 10.74 -14.96
C VAL A 277 6.09 12.19 -14.51
N VAL A 278 5.79 12.44 -13.23
CA VAL A 278 5.85 13.80 -12.66
C VAL A 278 7.26 14.17 -12.19
N GLN A 279 8.01 13.21 -11.63
CA GLN A 279 9.39 13.37 -11.18
C GLN A 279 10.17 12.08 -11.47
N SER A 280 11.31 12.18 -12.16
CA SER A 280 12.20 11.05 -12.45
C SER A 280 13.66 11.46 -12.39
N THR A 281 14.51 10.55 -11.91
CA THR A 281 15.96 10.66 -11.90
C THR A 281 16.52 10.18 -13.25
N GLN A 282 16.76 11.13 -14.16
CA GLN A 282 17.68 11.06 -15.30
C GLN A 282 17.33 10.14 -16.50
N THR A 283 16.54 9.07 -16.34
CA THR A 283 16.19 8.15 -17.44
C THR A 283 14.80 8.43 -18.01
N GLY A 284 14.65 8.43 -19.33
CA GLY A 284 13.34 8.55 -19.98
C GLY A 284 12.52 7.27 -19.79
N VAL A 285 11.62 7.26 -18.81
CA VAL A 285 10.73 6.14 -18.51
C VAL A 285 9.34 6.39 -19.10
N ARG A 286 8.71 5.34 -19.64
CA ARG A 286 7.28 5.34 -19.95
C ARG A 286 6.54 4.64 -18.83
N VAL A 287 5.49 5.28 -18.33
CA VAL A 287 4.60 4.66 -17.34
C VAL A 287 3.33 4.22 -18.06
N ARG A 288 2.72 3.16 -17.55
CA ARG A 288 1.36 2.78 -17.90
C ARG A 288 0.72 2.12 -16.70
N ASN A 289 -0.59 2.19 -16.66
CA ASN A 289 -1.35 1.45 -15.67
C ASN A 289 -1.48 -0.02 -16.06
N LEU A 290 -1.40 -0.93 -15.08
CA LEU A 290 -1.59 -2.38 -15.27
C LEU A 290 -2.98 -2.85 -14.83
N CYS A 291 -3.62 -2.16 -13.89
CA CYS A 291 -4.96 -2.51 -13.40
C CYS A 291 -5.78 -1.25 -13.11
N ALA A 292 -7.11 -1.32 -13.19
CA ALA A 292 -7.93 -0.16 -12.83
C ALA A 292 -7.64 0.29 -11.38
N PRO A 293 -7.45 1.59 -11.11
CA PRO A 293 -7.23 2.08 -9.75
C PRO A 293 -8.44 1.80 -8.85
N SER A 294 -8.17 1.41 -7.60
CA SER A 294 -9.20 1.00 -6.65
C SER A 294 -10.01 2.17 -6.09
N LEU A 295 -11.15 1.83 -5.46
CA LEU A 295 -11.93 2.79 -4.69
C LEU A 295 -11.32 3.00 -3.31
N PRO A 296 -11.39 4.21 -2.74
CA PRO A 296 -11.06 4.42 -1.34
C PRO A 296 -11.89 3.50 -0.45
N CYS A 297 -11.21 2.76 0.42
CA CYS A 297 -11.84 1.89 1.39
C CYS A 297 -11.88 2.61 2.74
N TYR A 298 -13.08 2.97 3.19
CA TYR A 298 -13.29 3.56 4.51
C TYR A 298 -13.69 2.48 5.51
N PRO A 299 -13.28 2.58 6.79
CA PRO A 299 -13.66 1.60 7.80
C PRO A 299 -15.18 1.53 7.96
N PRO A 300 -15.78 0.34 8.09
CA PRO A 300 -17.22 0.19 8.26
C PRO A 300 -17.73 0.89 9.52
N ASN A 301 -18.65 1.84 9.34
CA ASN A 301 -19.35 2.48 10.46
C ASN A 301 -20.69 1.76 10.74
N ARG A 302 -20.62 0.50 11.18
CA ARG A 302 -21.77 -0.34 11.55
C ARG A 302 -21.84 -0.53 13.06
N ASP A 303 -23.03 -0.83 13.57
CA ASP A 303 -23.22 -1.10 14.99
C ASP A 303 -22.27 -2.22 15.46
N ARG A 304 -21.63 -2.00 16.62
CA ARG A 304 -20.66 -2.90 17.27
C ARG A 304 -19.44 -3.32 16.45
N PHE A 305 -19.16 -2.75 15.27
CA PHE A 305 -17.97 -3.12 14.47
C PHE A 305 -16.68 -3.01 15.28
N HIS A 306 -16.47 -1.86 15.94
CA HIS A 306 -15.30 -1.62 16.79
C HIS A 306 -15.19 -2.60 17.95
N TRP A 307 -16.32 -2.99 18.56
CA TRP A 307 -16.35 -3.99 19.62
C TRP A 307 -15.95 -5.37 19.12
N ARG A 308 -16.41 -5.77 17.92
CA ARG A 308 -16.01 -7.03 17.30
C ARG A 308 -14.50 -7.07 17.01
N VAL A 309 -13.93 -5.97 16.51
CA VAL A 309 -12.48 -5.84 16.32
C VAL A 309 -11.73 -5.98 17.65
N LEU A 310 -12.17 -5.28 18.70
CA LEU A 310 -11.55 -5.38 20.02
C LEU A 310 -11.63 -6.80 20.61
N SER A 311 -12.77 -7.48 20.46
CA SER A 311 -12.92 -8.87 20.90
C SER A 311 -11.99 -9.82 20.13
N HIS A 312 -11.82 -9.59 18.83
CA HIS A 312 -10.94 -10.39 17.97
C HIS A 312 -9.45 -10.23 18.33
N LEU A 313 -9.03 -9.04 18.77
CA LEU A 313 -7.66 -8.77 19.20
C LEU A 313 -7.32 -9.33 20.59
N GLY A 314 -8.31 -9.86 21.32
CA GLY A 314 -8.10 -10.41 22.66
C GLY A 314 -7.36 -11.76 22.64
N SER A 315 -6.52 -12.02 23.64
CA SER A 315 -5.71 -13.24 23.75
C SER A 315 -6.53 -14.55 23.81
N ASN A 316 -7.81 -14.45 24.19
CA ASN A 316 -8.72 -15.61 24.30
C ASN A 316 -9.53 -15.86 23.03
N PHE A 317 -9.21 -15.19 21.92
CA PHE A 317 -9.98 -15.32 20.70
C PHE A 317 -9.70 -16.61 19.93
N LEU A 318 -8.45 -17.09 19.92
CA LEU A 318 -8.05 -18.30 19.17
C LEU A 318 -8.88 -19.54 19.53
N PRO A 319 -9.15 -19.86 20.82
CA PRO A 319 -10.03 -20.96 21.17
C PRO A 319 -11.48 -20.84 20.69
N MET A 320 -11.96 -19.62 20.39
CA MET A 320 -13.33 -19.39 19.89
C MET A 320 -13.44 -19.57 18.36
N LEU A 321 -12.32 -19.71 17.64
CA LEU A 321 -12.28 -19.98 16.20
C LEU A 321 -12.47 -21.48 15.91
N ASP A 322 -13.47 -22.11 16.52
CA ASP A 322 -13.76 -23.54 16.39
C ASP A 322 -14.83 -23.85 15.33
N SER A 323 -15.46 -22.82 14.75
CA SER A 323 -16.55 -22.96 13.79
C SER A 323 -16.33 -22.10 12.54
N ALA A 324 -16.80 -22.62 11.40
CA ALA A 324 -16.78 -21.92 10.13
C ALA A 324 -17.51 -20.56 10.21
N GLU A 325 -18.60 -20.49 10.98
CA GLU A 325 -19.35 -19.24 11.18
C GLU A 325 -18.51 -18.14 11.85
N VAL A 326 -17.80 -18.48 12.94
CA VAL A 326 -16.95 -17.51 13.64
C VAL A 326 -15.77 -17.10 12.76
N LEU A 327 -15.16 -18.03 12.02
CA LEU A 327 -14.07 -17.71 11.09
C LEU A 327 -14.54 -16.76 9.97
N ARG A 328 -15.67 -17.07 9.31
CA ARG A 328 -16.28 -16.19 8.30
C ARG A 328 -16.59 -14.81 8.87
N GLY A 329 -17.21 -14.76 10.06
CA GLY A 329 -17.54 -13.51 10.76
C GLY A 329 -16.32 -12.68 11.14
N THR A 330 -15.18 -13.32 11.39
CA THR A 330 -13.91 -12.67 11.72
C THR A 330 -13.23 -12.12 10.48
N LEU A 331 -13.10 -12.94 9.43
CA LEU A 331 -12.49 -12.52 8.17
C LEU A 331 -13.30 -11.39 7.51
N ALA A 332 -14.63 -11.40 7.65
CA ALA A 332 -15.50 -10.32 7.18
C ALA A 332 -15.23 -8.96 7.85
N LEU A 333 -14.50 -8.90 8.98
CA LEU A 333 -14.07 -7.62 9.56
C LEU A 333 -13.03 -6.90 8.68
N TYR A 334 -12.33 -7.64 7.82
CA TYR A 334 -11.25 -7.15 6.97
C TYR A 334 -11.71 -6.84 5.54
N ASP A 335 -12.91 -7.27 5.14
CA ASP A 335 -13.48 -6.89 3.84
C ASP A 335 -14.23 -5.56 3.93
N TRP A 336 -13.55 -4.48 3.55
CA TRP A 336 -14.14 -3.13 3.49
C TRP A 336 -14.62 -2.76 2.09
N THR A 337 -14.43 -3.64 1.11
CA THR A 337 -14.71 -3.36 -0.30
C THR A 337 -16.18 -3.62 -0.67
N GLY A 338 -16.84 -4.54 0.04
CA GLY A 338 -18.18 -5.02 -0.31
C GLY A 338 -18.23 -5.84 -1.60
N SER A 339 -17.08 -6.31 -2.09
CA SER A 339 -16.94 -7.06 -3.33
C SER A 339 -17.70 -8.39 -3.30
N GLU A 340 -18.45 -8.68 -4.36
CA GLU A 340 -19.14 -9.97 -4.51
C GLU A 340 -18.15 -11.14 -4.56
N LEU A 341 -16.99 -10.93 -5.18
CA LEU A 341 -15.92 -11.92 -5.25
C LEU A 341 -15.41 -12.29 -3.85
N ASN A 342 -15.23 -11.29 -2.97
CA ASN A 342 -14.82 -11.53 -1.58
C ASN A 342 -15.92 -12.23 -0.79
N ARG A 343 -17.19 -11.88 -1.03
CA ARG A 343 -18.34 -12.56 -0.41
C ARG A 343 -18.38 -14.05 -0.75
N ARG A 344 -18.26 -14.41 -2.04
CA ARG A 344 -18.24 -15.81 -2.49
C ARG A 344 -17.06 -16.59 -1.88
N ARG A 345 -15.90 -15.95 -1.72
CA ARG A 345 -14.72 -16.56 -1.06
C ARG A 345 -14.96 -16.83 0.42
N LEU A 346 -15.57 -15.87 1.13
CA LEU A 346 -15.92 -16.05 2.53
C LEU A 346 -16.98 -17.16 2.70
N GLU A 347 -17.95 -17.26 1.80
CA GLU A 347 -18.99 -18.30 1.82
C GLU A 347 -18.48 -19.71 1.49
N ALA A 348 -17.28 -19.84 0.89
CA ALA A 348 -16.66 -21.12 0.56
C ALA A 348 -15.92 -21.79 1.74
N ILE A 349 -15.81 -21.10 2.88
CA ILE A 349 -15.39 -21.66 4.18
C ILE A 349 -16.56 -22.44 4.75
#